data_AF-A0A257LFE9-F1
#
_entry.id   AF-A0A257LFE9-F1
#
_cell.length_a   1.000
_cell.length_b   1.000
_cell.length_c   1.000
_cell.angle_alpha   90.00
_cell.angle_beta   90.00
_cell.angle_gamma   90.00
#
_symmetry.space_group_name_H-M   'P 1'
#
loop_
_entity.id
_entity.type
_entity.pdbx_description
1 polymer ?
#
loop_
_entity_poly.entity_id
_entity_poly.type
_entity_poly.pdbx_seq_one_letter_code
_entity_poly.pdbx_strand_id
1 'polypeptide(L)'
;MEKARRIRNEAQRVSNPPQLGGRLREAMQEETELHFAHILKEDRPLTELIDCNYTFLNEELAKHYGIPGVSGRNMRKVMLPPDSPRGGVLTQGTVLAVTSNPTRTSPVKRGVFIL
;
A
#
# COMPACT_ATOMS: atom_id res chain seq x y z
N MET A 1 -38.60 4.46 -12.56
CA MET A 1 -37.60 3.94 -13.52
C MET A 1 -36.17 4.41 -13.21
N GLU A 2 -35.95 5.62 -12.69
CA GLU A 2 -34.61 6.19 -12.44
C GLU A 2 -33.85 5.58 -11.25
N LYS A 3 -34.55 5.19 -10.17
CA LYS A 3 -33.98 4.51 -8.99
C LYS A 3 -33.29 3.17 -9.34
N ALA A 4 -33.87 2.38 -10.24
CA ALA A 4 -33.32 1.08 -10.64
C ALA A 4 -32.00 1.22 -11.44
N ARG A 5 -31.86 2.31 -12.20
CA ARG A 5 -30.62 2.61 -12.95
C ARG A 5 -29.49 3.08 -12.04
N ARG A 6 -29.80 3.80 -10.94
CA ARG A 6 -28.83 4.16 -9.90
C ARG A 6 -28.30 2.94 -9.14
N ILE A 7 -29.17 2.03 -8.73
CA ILE A 7 -28.78 0.79 -8.02
C ILE A 7 -27.89 -0.10 -8.90
N ARG A 8 -28.18 -0.19 -10.21
CA ARG A 8 -27.35 -0.94 -11.16
C ARG A 8 -25.96 -0.31 -11.35
N ASN A 9 -25.87 1.02 -11.39
CA ASN A 9 -24.58 1.73 -11.49
C ASN A 9 -23.74 1.64 -10.20
N GLU A 10 -24.36 1.62 -9.02
CA GLU A 10 -23.68 1.38 -7.75
C GLU A 10 -23.14 -0.06 -7.65
N ALA A 11 -23.96 -1.06 -8.02
CA ALA A 11 -23.52 -2.45 -8.07
C ALA A 11 -22.36 -2.67 -9.08
N GLN A 12 -22.33 -1.91 -10.17
CA GLN A 12 -21.28 -2.01 -11.18
C GLN A 12 -19.95 -1.35 -10.75
N ARG A 13 -19.98 -0.35 -9.83
CA ARG A 13 -18.77 0.17 -9.17
C ARG A 13 -18.11 -0.85 -8.23
N VAL A 14 -18.90 -1.72 -7.62
CA VAL A 14 -18.42 -2.81 -6.74
C VAL A 14 -17.80 -3.96 -7.55
N SER A 15 -18.11 -4.06 -8.85
CA SER A 15 -17.67 -5.14 -9.73
C SER A 15 -16.28 -4.95 -10.35
N ASN A 16 -15.63 -3.79 -10.21
CA ASN A 16 -14.26 -3.60 -10.69
C ASN A 16 -13.30 -3.67 -9.51
N PRO A 17 -12.67 -4.83 -9.22
CA PRO A 17 -11.65 -4.89 -8.19
C PRO A 17 -10.55 -3.87 -8.53
N PRO A 18 -9.94 -3.20 -7.53
CA PRO A 18 -8.83 -2.28 -7.79
C PRO A 18 -7.76 -3.02 -8.59
N GLN A 19 -7.55 -2.59 -9.82
CA GLN A 19 -6.56 -3.21 -10.69
C GLN A 19 -5.18 -2.76 -10.22
N LEU A 20 -4.49 -3.66 -9.52
CA LEU A 20 -3.06 -3.55 -9.24
C LEU A 20 -2.31 -3.65 -10.58
N GLY A 21 -2.17 -2.51 -11.26
CA GLY A 21 -1.41 -2.41 -12.50
C GLY A 21 0.07 -2.79 -12.29
N GLY A 22 0.75 -3.20 -13.36
CA GLY A 22 2.14 -3.67 -13.29
C GLY A 22 3.08 -2.65 -12.63
N ARG A 23 3.00 -1.39 -13.05
CA ARG A 23 3.85 -0.32 -12.49
C ARG A 23 3.59 -0.04 -11.00
N LEU A 24 2.33 -0.10 -10.57
CA LEU A 24 1.99 0.03 -9.16
C LEU A 24 2.54 -1.14 -8.33
N ARG A 25 2.50 -2.37 -8.87
CA ARG A 25 3.08 -3.55 -8.21
C ARG A 25 4.60 -3.43 -8.08
N GLU A 26 5.27 -2.99 -9.15
CA GLU A 26 6.71 -2.72 -9.14
C GLU A 26 7.06 -1.65 -8.10
N ALA A 27 6.29 -0.55 -8.05
CA ALA A 27 6.49 0.50 -7.07
C ALA A 27 6.29 0.01 -5.62
N MET A 28 5.27 -0.81 -5.37
CA MET A 28 5.07 -1.43 -4.06
C MET A 28 6.25 -2.32 -3.67
N GLN A 29 6.74 -3.16 -4.59
CA GLN A 29 7.90 -4.01 -4.32
C GLN A 29 9.14 -3.18 -4.00
N GLU A 30 9.40 -2.13 -4.79
CA GLU A 30 10.54 -1.23 -4.59
C GLU A 30 10.44 -0.46 -3.26
N GLU A 31 9.24 -0.09 -2.78
CA GLU A 31 9.03 0.45 -1.42
C GLU A 31 9.56 -0.50 -0.35
N THR A 32 9.19 -1.79 -0.44
CA THR A 32 9.61 -2.81 0.54
C THR A 32 11.12 -3.03 0.51
N GLU A 33 11.70 -3.15 -0.69
CA GLU A 33 13.14 -3.36 -0.88
C GLU A 33 13.96 -2.19 -0.34
N LEU A 34 13.55 -0.94 -0.64
CA LEU A 34 14.23 0.25 -0.15
C LEU A 34 14.08 0.44 1.35
N HIS A 35 12.90 0.13 1.91
CA HIS A 35 12.68 0.18 3.36
C HIS A 35 13.63 -0.75 4.11
N PHE A 36 13.72 -2.00 3.67
CA PHE A 36 14.63 -2.98 4.24
C PHE A 36 16.10 -2.60 4.04
N ALA A 37 16.46 -2.18 2.82
CA ALA A 37 17.83 -1.74 2.51
C ALA A 37 18.25 -0.53 3.35
N HIS A 38 17.35 0.40 3.63
CA HIS A 38 17.61 1.56 4.46
C HIS A 38 17.90 1.18 5.91
N ILE A 39 17.10 0.28 6.49
CA ILE A 39 17.33 -0.22 7.85
C ILE A 39 18.70 -0.89 7.98
N LEU A 40 19.06 -1.74 7.01
CA LEU A 40 20.36 -2.41 7.01
C LEU A 40 21.53 -1.45 6.79
N LYS A 41 21.42 -0.52 5.83
CA LYS A 41 22.52 0.40 5.47
C LYS A 41 22.79 1.45 6.54
N GLU A 42 21.75 1.87 7.26
CA GLU A 42 21.87 2.91 8.29
C GLU A 42 21.91 2.34 9.71
N ASP A 43 22.07 1.02 9.86
CA ASP A 43 22.11 0.33 11.15
C ASP A 43 20.95 0.74 12.09
N ARG A 44 19.75 0.79 11.51
CA ARG A 44 18.54 1.24 12.21
C ARG A 44 18.04 0.14 13.13
N PRO A 45 17.39 0.50 14.25
CA PRO A 45 16.81 -0.50 15.13
C PRO A 45 15.76 -1.31 14.37
N LEU A 46 15.77 -2.64 14.58
CA LEU A 46 14.87 -3.57 13.89
C LEU A 46 13.38 -3.25 14.15
N THR A 47 13.07 -2.54 15.24
CA THR A 47 11.72 -2.05 15.53
C THR A 47 11.18 -1.13 14.42
N GLU A 48 12.04 -0.47 13.64
CA GLU A 48 11.64 0.33 12.48
C GLU A 48 11.10 -0.50 11.30
N LEU A 49 11.26 -1.83 11.31
CA LEU A 49 10.50 -2.69 10.40
C LEU A 49 9.01 -2.67 10.70
N ILE A 50 8.64 -2.51 11.98
CA ILE A 50 7.24 -2.61 12.42
C ILE A 50 6.63 -1.22 12.56
N ASP A 51 7.38 -0.26 13.09
CA ASP A 51 6.91 1.09 13.36
C ASP A 51 7.94 2.13 12.94
N CYS A 52 7.61 2.95 11.94
CA CYS A 52 8.46 4.02 11.46
C CYS A 52 7.62 5.20 10.94
N ASN A 53 8.16 6.42 11.06
CA ASN A 53 7.52 7.66 10.62
C ASN A 53 7.94 8.08 9.20
N TYR A 54 8.39 7.14 8.38
CA TYR A 54 8.80 7.38 7.00
C TYR A 54 8.44 6.21 6.09
N THR A 55 8.43 6.46 4.79
CA THR A 55 8.32 5.42 3.75
C THR A 55 9.05 5.87 2.47
N PHE A 56 9.15 4.98 1.48
CA PHE A 56 9.73 5.25 0.17
C PHE A 56 8.63 5.30 -0.90
N LEU A 57 8.51 6.44 -1.58
CA LEU A 57 7.44 6.67 -2.55
C LEU A 57 7.96 7.26 -3.86
N ASN A 58 7.35 6.82 -4.96
CA ASN A 58 7.35 7.50 -6.24
C ASN A 58 5.96 8.08 -6.51
N GLU A 59 5.77 8.79 -7.62
CA GLU A 59 4.50 9.44 -7.93
C GLU A 59 3.31 8.46 -8.03
N GLU A 60 3.53 7.26 -8.57
CA GLU A 60 2.47 6.27 -8.73
C GLU A 60 2.00 5.73 -7.38
N LEU A 61 2.93 5.37 -6.51
CA LEU A 61 2.63 4.88 -5.16
C LEU A 61 2.08 5.99 -4.25
N ALA A 62 2.59 7.21 -4.37
CA ALA A 62 2.08 8.37 -3.63
C ALA A 62 0.63 8.67 -3.98
N LYS A 63 0.26 8.60 -5.26
CA LYS A 63 -1.15 8.69 -5.71
C LYS A 63 -2.00 7.56 -5.14
N HIS A 64 -1.47 6.35 -5.11
CA HIS A 64 -2.18 5.20 -4.54
C HIS A 64 -2.41 5.34 -3.03
N TYR A 65 -1.45 5.90 -2.29
CA TYR A 65 -1.58 6.12 -0.84
C TYR A 65 -2.25 7.46 -0.47
N GLY A 66 -2.51 8.34 -1.44
CA GLY A 66 -3.10 9.66 -1.19
C GLY A 66 -2.13 10.65 -0.53
N ILE A 67 -0.82 10.46 -0.72
CA ILE A 67 0.23 11.31 -0.14
C ILE A 67 0.65 12.37 -1.18
N PRO A 68 0.41 13.67 -0.93
CA PRO A 68 0.79 14.73 -1.86
C PRO A 68 2.30 15.04 -1.79
N GLY A 69 2.81 15.79 -2.77
CA GLY A 69 4.19 16.32 -2.75
C GLY A 69 5.29 15.40 -3.30
N VAL A 70 4.92 14.25 -3.87
CA VAL A 70 5.85 13.34 -4.56
C VAL A 70 5.55 13.35 -6.06
N SER A 71 6.57 13.58 -6.88
CA SER A 71 6.43 13.64 -8.34
C SER A 71 7.63 13.01 -9.04
N GLY A 72 7.39 12.33 -10.16
CA GLY A 72 8.41 11.57 -10.88
C GLY A 72 8.47 10.09 -10.51
N ARG A 73 9.26 9.34 -11.29
CA ARG A 73 9.37 7.88 -11.22
C ARG A 73 10.31 7.37 -10.13
N ASN A 74 11.26 8.20 -9.70
CA ASN A 74 12.25 7.80 -8.71
C ASN A 74 11.65 7.75 -7.31
N MET A 75 11.95 6.67 -6.59
CA MET A 75 11.66 6.55 -5.17
C MET A 75 12.42 7.58 -4.35
N ARG A 76 11.78 8.07 -3.30
CA ARG A 76 12.39 8.95 -2.30
C ARG A 76 11.87 8.62 -0.92
N LYS A 77 12.71 8.80 0.09
CA LYS A 77 12.29 8.76 1.49
C LYS A 77 11.39 9.96 1.76
N VAL A 78 10.20 9.71 2.29
CA VAL A 78 9.20 10.71 2.66
C VAL A 78 8.87 10.54 4.13
N MET A 79 8.90 11.64 4.88
CA MET A 79 8.43 11.66 6.27
C MET A 79 6.91 11.66 6.28
N LEU A 80 6.34 10.80 7.11
CA LEU A 80 4.91 10.64 7.27
C LEU A 80 4.41 11.56 8.39
N PRO A 81 3.20 12.13 8.27
CA PRO A 81 2.58 12.86 9.37
C PRO A 81 2.30 11.92 10.55
N PRO A 82 2.27 12.41 11.80
CA PRO A 82 2.05 11.57 12.99
C PRO A 82 0.76 10.73 12.94
N ASP A 83 -0.28 11.22 12.26
CA ASP A 83 -1.58 10.55 12.14
C ASP A 83 -1.67 9.58 10.95
N SER A 84 -0.55 9.36 10.25
CA SER A 84 -0.49 8.47 9.10
C SER A 84 -0.72 7.02 9.54
N PRO A 85 -1.66 6.29 8.91
CA PRO A 85 -1.80 4.84 9.12
C PRO A 85 -0.69 4.04 8.42
N ARG A 86 0.24 4.72 7.73
CA ARG A 86 1.42 4.15 7.10
C ARG A 86 2.61 4.24 8.04
N GLY A 87 3.52 3.29 7.90
CA GLY A 87 4.68 3.11 8.76
C GLY A 87 4.91 1.61 8.98
N GLY A 88 6.15 1.18 8.79
CA GLY A 88 6.54 -0.23 8.87
C GLY A 88 5.97 -1.11 7.75
N VAL A 89 6.46 -2.34 7.71
CA VAL A 89 6.20 -3.32 6.65
C VAL A 89 4.75 -3.82 6.64
N LEU A 90 4.09 -3.84 7.80
CA LEU A 90 2.72 -4.33 7.95
C LEU A 90 1.67 -3.42 7.28
N THR A 91 2.02 -2.16 7.02
CA THR A 91 1.12 -1.16 6.42
C THR A 91 1.40 -0.94 4.93
N GLN A 92 2.42 -1.62 4.38
CA GLN A 92 2.83 -1.51 2.98
C GLN A 92 1.86 -2.23 2.03
N GLY A 93 1.68 -1.65 0.85
CA GLY A 93 0.82 -2.17 -0.21
C GLY A 93 1.20 -3.57 -0.65
N THR A 94 2.50 -3.90 -0.74
CA THR A 94 2.99 -5.23 -1.11
C THR A 94 2.47 -6.31 -0.17
N VAL A 95 2.64 -6.09 1.13
CA VAL A 95 2.28 -7.06 2.17
C VAL A 95 0.77 -7.23 2.22
N LEU A 96 0.03 -6.11 2.18
CA LEU A 96 -1.43 -6.14 2.17
C LEU A 96 -1.99 -6.80 0.89
N ALA A 97 -1.33 -6.61 -0.26
CA ALA A 97 -1.72 -7.22 -1.52
C ALA A 97 -1.47 -8.73 -1.52
N VAL A 98 -0.28 -9.18 -1.11
CA VAL A 98 0.09 -10.62 -1.07
C VAL A 98 -0.77 -11.41 -0.09
N THR A 99 -1.15 -10.78 1.02
CA THR A 99 -2.02 -11.41 2.04
C THR A 99 -3.52 -11.25 1.74
N SER A 100 -3.88 -10.52 0.66
CA SER A 100 -5.26 -10.37 0.21
C SER A 100 -5.72 -11.50 -0.70
N ASN A 101 -7.03 -11.60 -0.90
CA ASN A 101 -7.62 -12.49 -1.90
C ASN A 101 -8.46 -11.62 -2.87
N PRO A 102 -8.17 -11.63 -4.18
CA PRO A 102 -8.66 -10.62 -5.13
C PRO A 102 -10.16 -10.69 -5.43
N THR A 103 -10.82 -11.81 -5.17
CA THR A 103 -12.22 -12.07 -5.56
C THR A 103 -13.17 -12.34 -4.39
N ARG A 104 -12.66 -12.42 -3.15
CA ARG A 104 -13.47 -12.58 -1.93
C ARG A 104 -12.65 -12.24 -0.70
N THR A 105 -13.18 -11.49 0.25
CA THR A 105 -12.50 -11.24 1.54
C THR A 105 -12.35 -12.55 2.34
N SER A 106 -11.14 -12.85 2.83
CA SER A 106 -10.86 -13.99 3.71
C SER A 106 -10.15 -13.52 4.99
N PRO A 107 -10.88 -13.35 6.11
CA PRO A 107 -10.30 -12.96 7.40
C PRO A 107 -9.19 -13.92 7.88
N VAL A 108 -9.33 -15.22 7.58
CA VAL A 108 -8.41 -16.27 8.04
C VAL A 108 -7.01 -16.14 7.42
N LYS A 109 -6.92 -15.82 6.12
CA LYS A 109 -5.61 -15.61 5.46
C LYS A 109 -4.88 -14.37 6.01
N ARG A 110 -5.61 -13.33 6.43
CA ARG A 110 -5.03 -12.14 7.07
C ARG A 110 -4.51 -12.44 8.48
N GLY A 111 -5.18 -13.34 9.21
CA GLY A 111 -4.75 -13.76 10.56
C GLY A 111 -3.48 -14.62 10.57
N VAL A 112 -3.28 -15.47 9.55
CA VAL A 112 -2.07 -16.31 9.43
C VAL A 112 -0.79 -15.49 9.23
N PHE A 113 -0.87 -14.28 8.66
CA PHE A 113 0.33 -13.46 8.48
C PHE A 113 0.91 -12.92 9.80
N ILE A 114 0.11 -12.85 10.86
CA ILE A 114 0.51 -12.38 12.19
C ILE A 114 1.00 -13.54 13.09
N LEU A 115 0.64 -14.78 12.76
CA LEU A 115 0.81 -15.97 13.62
C LEU A 115 1.93 -16.90 13.15
#